data_AF-A0A920KPB2-F1
#
_entry.id   AF-A0A920KPB2-F1
#
_cell.length_a   1.000
_cell.length_b   1.000
_cell.length_c   1.000
_cell.angle_alpha   90.00
_cell.angle_beta   90.00
_cell.angle_gamma   90.00
#
_symmetry.space_group_name_H-M   'P 1'
#
loop_
_entity.id
_entity.type
_entity.pdbx_description
1 polymer ?
#
loop_
_entity_poly.entity_id
_entity_poly.type
_entity_poly.pdbx_seq_one_letter_code
_entity_poly.pdbx_strand_id
1 'polypeptide(L)'
;MIYYGVALLDPGVFYAASAVICALASLSLGSSWTVAGTLGIGLMGIANTYSLSPAVTAGAVISGAYFGDKLSPLSDTTNLAAAAVGVDLFEHIKNMLWTTLPAFIAALCVFTLIGSEGASTPENIASIRAALDGQFTISPFVLSPLVLMLGLIYWRVPAYPAILICTLAGTLLAAGLQGDVVANSPPQHTRFTAPLIRGFGWPYFPAISHPKV
;
A
#
# COMPACT_ATOMS: atom_id res chain seq x y z
N MET A 1 4.53 2.38 11.40
CA MET A 1 4.97 2.86 10.08
C MET A 1 4.78 4.37 9.93
N ILE A 2 3.56 4.91 10.11
CA ILE A 2 3.27 6.36 9.91
C ILE A 2 4.17 7.27 10.78
N TYR A 3 4.29 7.02 12.08
CA TYR A 3 5.15 7.82 12.98
C TYR A 3 6.60 7.95 12.49
N TYR A 4 7.19 6.86 12.00
CA TYR A 4 8.55 6.85 11.47
C TYR A 4 8.62 7.44 10.05
N GLY A 5 7.62 7.21 9.21
CA GLY A 5 7.56 7.77 7.85
C GLY A 5 7.45 9.29 7.85
N VAL A 6 6.68 9.85 8.78
CA VAL A 6 6.54 11.31 8.99
C VAL A 6 7.84 11.98 9.45
N ALA A 7 8.80 11.22 10.00
CA ALA A 7 10.11 11.73 10.38
C ALA A 7 11.15 11.66 9.24
N LEU A 8 10.91 10.80 8.23
CA LEU A 8 11.88 10.49 7.17
C LEU A 8 11.54 11.14 5.83
N LEU A 9 10.26 11.43 5.57
CA LEU A 9 9.79 11.98 4.30
C LEU A 9 9.65 13.50 4.38
N ASP A 10 10.39 14.20 3.53
CA ASP A 10 10.17 15.64 3.32
C ASP A 10 8.83 15.86 2.60
N PRO A 11 7.91 16.69 3.15
CA PRO A 11 6.63 16.96 2.52
C PRO A 11 6.73 17.52 1.10
N GLY A 12 7.75 18.34 0.83
CA GLY A 12 8.02 19.01 -0.45
C GLY A 12 8.18 18.08 -1.63
N VAL A 13 8.66 16.86 -1.39
CA VAL A 13 8.83 15.83 -2.42
C VAL A 13 7.93 14.63 -2.20
N PHE A 14 6.97 14.71 -1.28
CA PHE A 14 6.20 13.56 -0.81
C PHE A 14 5.49 12.79 -1.93
N TYR A 15 4.83 13.48 -2.88
CA TYR A 15 4.12 12.81 -3.97
C TYR A 15 5.08 12.08 -4.91
N ALA A 16 6.16 12.75 -5.32
CA ALA A 16 7.17 12.14 -6.17
C ALA A 16 7.89 10.98 -5.46
N ALA A 17 8.27 11.16 -4.19
CA ALA A 17 8.88 10.13 -3.36
C ALA A 17 7.96 8.91 -3.20
N SER A 18 6.66 9.13 -2.97
CA SER A 18 5.66 8.07 -2.88
C SER A 18 5.59 7.24 -4.17
N ALA A 19 5.56 7.92 -5.33
CA ALA A 19 5.56 7.25 -6.63
C ALA A 19 6.85 6.42 -6.84
N VAL A 20 8.02 6.96 -6.49
CA VAL A 20 9.31 6.24 -6.63
C VAL A 20 9.40 5.05 -5.67
N ILE A 21 9.01 5.23 -4.41
CA ILE A 21 9.02 4.14 -3.41
C ILE A 21 8.11 2.99 -3.88
N CYS A 22 6.90 3.31 -4.34
CA CYS A 22 5.97 2.31 -4.87
C CYS A 22 6.49 1.65 -6.16
N ALA A 23 7.14 2.41 -7.05
CA ALA A 23 7.78 1.90 -8.25
C ALA A 23 8.87 0.87 -7.94
N LEU A 24 9.81 1.22 -7.06
CA LEU A 24 10.92 0.33 -6.70
C LEU A 24 10.41 -0.92 -5.99
N ALA A 25 9.49 -0.76 -5.03
CA ALA A 25 8.88 -1.88 -4.34
C ALA A 25 8.13 -2.81 -5.31
N SER A 26 7.36 -2.25 -6.24
CA SER A 26 6.57 -3.06 -7.18
C SER A 26 7.44 -3.71 -8.24
N LEU A 27 8.54 -3.07 -8.67
CA LEU A 27 9.55 -3.69 -9.52
C LEU A 27 10.16 -4.93 -8.85
N SER A 28 10.45 -4.85 -7.54
CA SER A 28 11.00 -5.97 -6.77
C SER A 28 9.97 -7.05 -6.44
N LEU A 29 8.71 -6.69 -6.20
CA LEU A 29 7.65 -7.63 -5.79
C LEU A 29 6.90 -8.24 -6.98
N GLY A 30 6.87 -7.57 -8.14
CA GLY A 30 6.10 -7.99 -9.31
C GLY A 30 4.59 -7.89 -9.14
N SER A 31 4.09 -7.04 -8.24
CA SER A 31 2.66 -6.88 -7.97
C SER A 31 2.31 -5.44 -7.60
N SER A 32 1.43 -4.83 -8.40
CA SER A 32 0.87 -3.50 -8.13
C SER A 32 -0.09 -3.52 -6.93
N TRP A 33 -0.97 -4.53 -6.84
CA TRP A 33 -1.97 -4.66 -5.79
C TRP A 33 -1.34 -4.84 -4.40
N THR A 34 -0.27 -5.62 -4.29
CA THR A 34 0.43 -5.82 -3.02
C THR A 34 1.05 -4.52 -2.52
N VAL A 35 1.66 -3.73 -3.42
CA VAL A 35 2.27 -2.44 -3.06
C VAL A 35 1.22 -1.41 -2.68
N ALA A 36 0.13 -1.30 -3.44
CA ALA A 36 -0.97 -0.40 -3.11
C ALA A 36 -1.63 -0.76 -1.76
N GLY A 37 -1.81 -2.05 -1.48
CA GLY A 37 -2.41 -2.53 -0.24
C GLY A 37 -1.51 -2.46 1.01
N THR A 38 -0.20 -2.32 0.86
CA THR A 38 0.75 -2.28 1.99
C THR A 38 1.36 -0.89 2.15
N LEU A 39 2.29 -0.54 1.28
CA LEU A 39 2.96 0.76 1.27
C LEU A 39 1.97 1.89 0.95
N GLY A 40 1.05 1.66 0.01
CA GLY A 40 0.04 2.65 -0.36
C GLY A 40 -0.82 3.10 0.81
N ILE A 41 -1.37 2.17 1.59
CA ILE A 41 -2.16 2.52 2.79
C ILE A 41 -1.32 3.31 3.81
N GLY A 42 -0.06 2.91 4.01
CA GLY A 42 0.86 3.64 4.88
C GLY A 42 1.10 5.09 4.43
N LEU A 43 1.37 5.27 3.13
CA LEU A 43 1.60 6.58 2.52
C LEU A 43 0.33 7.44 2.55
N MET A 44 -0.85 6.87 2.33
CA MET A 44 -2.12 7.58 2.48
C MET A 44 -2.33 8.11 3.92
N GLY A 45 -1.93 7.35 4.94
CA GLY A 45 -1.97 7.80 6.34
C GLY A 45 -0.99 8.95 6.63
N ILE A 46 0.20 8.92 6.02
CA ILE A 46 1.19 10.00 6.12
C ILE A 46 0.69 11.26 5.39
N ALA A 47 0.08 11.12 4.21
CA ALA A 47 -0.49 12.24 3.48
C ALA A 47 -1.58 12.97 4.28
N ASN A 48 -2.49 12.21 4.91
CA ASN A 48 -3.53 12.77 5.77
C ASN A 48 -2.93 13.52 6.98
N THR A 49 -1.84 12.98 7.53
CA THR A 49 -1.07 13.63 8.61
C THR A 49 -0.47 14.96 8.15
N TYR A 50 0.07 15.02 6.94
CA TYR A 50 0.63 16.27 6.38
C TYR A 50 -0.42 17.25 5.85
N SER A 51 -1.72 16.92 5.92
CA SER A 51 -2.80 17.66 5.26
C SER A 51 -2.62 17.77 3.73
N LEU A 52 -1.98 16.75 3.15
CA LEU A 52 -1.80 16.62 1.71
C LEU A 52 -3.02 15.99 1.05
N SER A 53 -3.29 16.34 -0.21
CA SER A 53 -4.39 15.77 -0.99
C SER A 53 -4.32 14.23 -1.05
N PRO A 54 -5.35 13.52 -0.52
CA PRO A 54 -5.42 12.06 -0.62
C PRO A 54 -5.56 11.59 -2.07
N ALA A 55 -6.23 12.37 -2.92
CA ALA A 55 -6.41 12.03 -4.34
C ALA A 55 -5.08 12.02 -5.10
N VAL A 56 -4.25 13.04 -4.89
CA VAL A 56 -2.91 13.11 -5.51
C VAL A 56 -2.00 12.02 -4.96
N THR A 57 -2.08 11.75 -3.65
CA THR A 57 -1.34 10.65 -3.01
C THR A 57 -1.71 9.30 -3.61
N ALA A 58 -3.01 9.01 -3.76
CA ALA A 58 -3.49 7.78 -4.38
C ALA A 58 -2.99 7.68 -5.84
N GLY A 59 -3.04 8.78 -6.59
CA GLY A 59 -2.48 8.87 -7.94
C GLY A 59 -0.98 8.55 -7.98
N ALA A 60 -0.19 9.07 -7.06
CA ALA A 60 1.24 8.80 -6.95
C ALA A 60 1.54 7.33 -6.62
N VAL A 61 0.86 6.78 -5.61
CA VAL A 61 0.98 5.37 -5.21
C VAL A 61 0.65 4.43 -6.37
N ILE A 62 -0.48 4.66 -7.04
CA ILE A 62 -0.94 3.84 -8.16
C ILE A 62 0.05 3.97 -9.34
N SER A 63 0.48 5.18 -9.68
CA SER A 63 1.44 5.41 -10.77
C SER A 63 2.74 4.64 -10.54
N GLY A 64 3.28 4.69 -9.32
CA GLY A 64 4.46 3.91 -8.95
C GLY A 64 4.22 2.41 -9.00
N ALA A 65 3.15 1.93 -8.36
CA ALA A 65 2.82 0.52 -8.29
C ALA A 65 2.65 -0.10 -9.69
N TYR A 66 1.90 0.53 -10.59
CA TYR A 66 1.72 0.01 -11.95
C TYR A 66 2.96 0.14 -12.83
N PHE A 67 3.78 1.18 -12.62
CA PHE A 67 5.05 1.31 -13.32
C PHE A 67 5.98 0.13 -12.99
N GLY A 68 6.14 -0.20 -11.70
CA GLY A 68 7.03 -1.27 -11.27
C GLY A 68 6.54 -2.65 -11.72
N ASP A 69 5.24 -2.92 -11.60
CA ASP A 69 4.60 -4.19 -11.99
C ASP A 69 4.83 -4.50 -13.49
N LYS A 70 4.58 -3.52 -14.36
CA LYS A 70 4.76 -3.66 -15.82
C LYS A 70 6.19 -3.94 -16.26
N LEU A 71 7.16 -3.49 -15.47
CA LEU A 71 8.59 -3.61 -15.80
C LEU A 71 9.29 -4.70 -15.00
N SER A 72 8.56 -5.39 -14.12
CA SER A 72 9.11 -6.46 -13.31
C SER A 72 9.15 -7.78 -14.09
N PRO A 73 10.32 -8.45 -14.20
CA PRO A 73 10.40 -9.81 -14.73
C PRO A 73 9.78 -10.85 -13.79
N LEU A 74 9.47 -10.45 -12.55
CA LEU A 74 8.81 -11.30 -11.54
C LEU A 74 7.29 -11.22 -11.59
N SER A 75 6.72 -10.27 -12.36
CA SER A 75 5.27 -10.12 -12.45
C SER A 75 4.66 -11.22 -13.31
N ASP A 76 3.67 -11.92 -12.74
CA ASP A 76 2.88 -12.93 -13.45
C ASP A 76 2.18 -12.34 -14.67
N THR A 77 1.71 -11.09 -14.59
CA THR A 77 0.99 -10.44 -15.70
C THR A 77 1.93 -10.11 -16.85
N THR A 78 3.14 -9.63 -16.56
CA THR A 78 4.18 -9.34 -17.56
C THR A 78 4.68 -10.62 -18.20
N ASN A 79 4.89 -11.68 -17.41
CA ASN A 79 5.33 -12.99 -17.90
C ASN A 79 4.25 -13.64 -18.80
N LEU A 80 2.99 -13.64 -18.36
CA LEU A 80 1.88 -14.16 -19.15
C LEU A 80 1.66 -13.36 -20.44
N ALA A 81 1.82 -12.04 -20.41
CA ALA A 81 1.70 -11.20 -21.60
C ALA A 81 2.77 -11.52 -22.65
N ALA A 82 4.03 -11.68 -22.24
CA ALA A 82 5.11 -12.09 -23.15
C ALA A 82 4.86 -13.48 -23.75
N ALA A 83 4.44 -14.44 -22.92
CA ALA A 83 4.13 -15.81 -23.35
C ALA A 83 2.95 -15.86 -24.33
N ALA A 84 1.90 -15.07 -24.11
CA ALA A 84 0.72 -15.03 -24.98
C ALA A 84 1.03 -14.49 -26.39
N VAL A 85 2.01 -13.61 -26.52
CA VAL A 85 2.45 -13.02 -27.80
C VAL A 85 3.62 -13.80 -28.42
N GLY A 86 4.19 -14.77 -27.69
CA GLY A 86 5.27 -15.64 -28.18
C GLY A 86 6.62 -14.94 -28.30
N VAL A 87 6.86 -13.90 -27.51
CA VAL A 87 8.13 -13.13 -27.51
C VAL A 87 8.93 -13.38 -26.24
N ASP A 88 10.24 -13.13 -26.29
CA ASP A 88 11.10 -13.19 -25.11
C ASP A 88 10.66 -12.15 -24.06
N LEU A 89 10.70 -12.53 -22.78
CA LEU A 89 10.28 -11.68 -21.67
C LEU A 89 11.11 -10.39 -21.59
N PHE A 90 12.42 -10.48 -21.74
CA PHE A 90 13.28 -9.30 -21.64
C PHE A 90 13.14 -8.41 -22.87
N GLU A 91 12.87 -8.98 -24.04
CA GLU A 91 12.52 -8.22 -25.25
C GLU A 91 11.19 -7.47 -25.07
N HIS A 92 10.17 -8.12 -24.52
CA HIS A 92 8.90 -7.50 -24.18
C HIS A 92 9.08 -6.33 -23.20
N ILE A 93 9.80 -6.54 -22.09
CA ILE A 93 10.07 -5.50 -21.10
C ILE A 93 10.86 -4.33 -21.70
N LYS A 94 11.88 -4.60 -22.52
CA LYS A 94 12.63 -3.56 -23.23
C LYS A 94 11.73 -2.71 -24.12
N ASN A 95 10.79 -3.32 -24.81
CA ASN A 95 9.85 -2.58 -25.64
C ASN A 95 8.84 -1.79 -24.78
N MET A 96 8.38 -2.34 -23.66
CA MET A 96 7.51 -1.63 -22.72
C MET A 96 8.21 -0.44 -22.04
N LEU A 97 9.53 -0.51 -21.80
CA LEU A 97 10.30 0.60 -21.24
C LEU A 97 10.17 1.88 -22.07
N TRP A 98 10.14 1.78 -23.41
CA TRP A 98 10.03 2.93 -24.30
C TRP A 98 8.74 3.73 -24.16
N THR A 99 7.68 3.13 -23.65
CA THR A 99 6.40 3.84 -23.40
C THR A 99 6.18 4.12 -21.92
N THR A 100 6.57 3.17 -21.07
CA THR A 100 6.30 3.21 -19.63
C THR A 100 7.24 4.15 -18.89
N LEU A 101 8.53 4.18 -19.25
CA LEU A 101 9.50 5.07 -18.62
C LEU A 101 9.22 6.56 -18.94
N PRO A 102 8.97 6.98 -20.18
CA PRO A 102 8.61 8.37 -20.46
C PRO A 102 7.31 8.80 -19.78
N ALA A 103 6.29 7.93 -19.75
CA ALA A 103 5.04 8.21 -19.05
C ALA A 103 5.25 8.39 -17.54
N PHE A 104 6.12 7.58 -16.92
CA PHE A 104 6.43 7.70 -15.51
C PHE A 104 7.27 8.94 -15.19
N ILE A 105 8.23 9.30 -16.05
CA ILE A 105 8.97 10.56 -15.91
C ILE A 105 8.01 11.76 -16.01
N ALA A 106 7.07 11.74 -16.96
CA ALA A 106 6.05 12.79 -17.07
C ALA A 106 5.17 12.86 -15.81
N ALA A 107 4.76 11.72 -15.27
CA ALA A 107 4.01 11.67 -14.01
C ALA A 107 4.83 12.22 -12.83
N LEU A 108 6.12 11.88 -12.74
CA LEU A 108 7.01 12.42 -11.71
C LEU A 108 7.15 13.94 -11.83
N CYS A 109 7.31 14.48 -13.04
CA CYS A 109 7.30 15.93 -13.24
C CYS A 109 6.02 16.56 -12.71
N VAL A 110 4.85 15.98 -13.02
CA VAL A 110 3.56 16.47 -12.49
C VAL A 110 3.52 16.40 -10.95
N PHE A 111 3.94 15.29 -10.34
CA PHE A 111 3.95 15.16 -8.88
C PHE A 111 4.93 16.11 -8.20
N THR A 112 6.06 16.45 -8.84
CA THR A 112 6.98 17.49 -8.34
C THR A 112 6.41 18.90 -8.50
N LEU A 113 5.68 19.17 -9.58
CA LEU A 113 5.14 20.50 -9.89
C LEU A 113 3.89 20.85 -9.10
N ILE A 114 3.01 19.88 -8.84
CA ILE A 114 1.88 20.07 -7.92
C ILE A 114 2.39 20.51 -6.54
N GLY A 115 3.60 20.07 -6.18
CA GLY A 115 4.25 20.46 -4.95
C GLY A 115 3.45 20.05 -3.73
N SER A 116 3.94 20.46 -2.57
CA SER A 116 3.29 20.21 -1.29
C SER A 116 2.66 21.51 -0.76
N GLU A 117 1.98 22.26 -1.63
CA GLU A 117 1.34 23.51 -1.22
C GLU A 117 0.32 23.21 -0.10
N GLY A 118 0.54 23.82 1.07
CA GLY A 118 -0.26 23.56 2.28
C GLY A 118 0.24 22.38 3.14
N ALA A 119 1.41 21.79 2.84
CA ALA A 119 2.01 20.79 3.71
C ALA A 119 2.28 21.33 5.11
N SER A 120 1.98 20.50 6.10
CA SER A 120 2.15 20.82 7.52
C SER A 120 3.59 21.25 7.84
N THR A 121 3.74 22.38 8.55
CA THR A 121 5.05 22.90 8.98
C THR A 121 5.74 21.94 9.96
N PRO A 122 7.08 22.00 10.13
CA PRO A 122 7.81 21.16 11.08
C PRO A 122 7.24 21.20 12.52
N GLU A 123 6.66 22.32 12.94
CA GLU A 123 5.96 22.47 14.24
C GLU A 123 4.67 21.65 14.32
N ASN A 124 3.89 21.59 13.24
CA ASN A 124 2.73 20.70 13.14
C ASN A 124 3.15 19.23 13.10
N ILE A 125 4.32 18.92 12.52
CA ILE A 125 4.86 17.56 12.54
C ILE A 125 5.20 17.15 13.98
N ALA A 126 5.79 18.04 14.78
CA ALA A 126 6.10 17.78 16.18
C ALA A 126 4.82 17.58 17.02
N SER A 127 3.78 18.39 16.82
CA SER A 127 2.50 18.25 17.53
C SER A 127 1.78 16.95 17.16
N ILE A 128 1.81 16.53 15.89
CA ILE A 128 1.21 15.27 15.46
C ILE A 128 1.99 14.07 16.03
N ARG A 129 3.32 14.15 16.09
CA ARG A 129 4.12 13.11 16.74
C ARG A 129 3.80 13.02 18.23
N ALA A 130 3.63 14.15 18.92
CA ALA A 130 3.23 14.17 20.32
C ALA A 130 1.81 13.62 20.54
N ALA A 131 0.87 13.91 19.63
CA ALA A 131 -0.48 13.34 19.67
C ALA A 131 -0.49 11.82 19.46
N LEU A 132 0.35 11.31 18.54
CA LEU A 132 0.52 9.87 18.33
C LEU A 132 1.16 9.20 19.55
N ASP A 133 2.14 9.83 20.18
CA ASP A 133 2.81 9.31 21.38
C ASP A 133 1.89 9.29 22.60
N GLY A 134 0.96 10.25 22.70
CA GLY A 134 -0.04 10.31 23.76
C GLY A 134 -1.23 9.35 23.60
N GLN A 135 -1.48 8.84 22.39
CA GLN A 135 -2.60 7.94 22.09
C GLN A 135 -2.17 6.49 21.85
N PHE A 136 -0.94 6.25 21.40
CA PHE A 136 -0.46 4.92 21.04
C PHE A 136 0.82 4.57 21.77
N THR A 137 0.95 3.31 22.20
CA THR A 137 2.21 2.77 22.71
C THR A 137 3.20 2.57 21.55
N ILE A 138 4.03 3.58 21.28
CA ILE A 138 5.02 3.52 20.19
C ILE A 138 6.25 2.75 20.65
N SER A 139 6.29 1.45 20.31
CA SER A 139 7.47 0.60 20.48
C SER A 139 7.92 0.05 19.12
N PRO A 140 9.23 -0.10 18.86
CA PRO A 140 9.73 -0.83 17.69
C PRO A 140 9.10 -2.22 17.53
N PHE A 141 8.65 -2.84 18.63
CA PHE A 141 7.96 -4.13 18.61
C PHE A 141 6.64 -4.12 17.83
N VAL A 142 5.98 -2.97 17.70
CA VAL A 142 4.75 -2.80 16.88
C VAL A 142 5.04 -2.97 15.38
N LEU A 143 6.30 -2.88 14.96
CA LEU A 143 6.72 -3.20 13.59
C LEU A 143 6.97 -4.71 13.37
N SER A 144 6.81 -5.55 14.40
CA SER A 144 7.04 -6.99 14.26
C SER A 144 6.17 -7.68 13.20
N PRO A 145 4.92 -7.30 12.88
CA PRO A 145 4.18 -7.91 11.77
C PRO A 145 4.85 -7.68 10.41
N LEU A 146 5.49 -6.51 10.23
CA LEU A 146 6.26 -6.22 9.03
C LEU A 146 7.51 -7.10 8.95
N VAL A 147 8.24 -7.23 10.06
CA VAL A 147 9.42 -8.11 10.14
C VAL A 147 9.04 -9.57 9.91
N LEU A 148 7.93 -10.01 10.50
CA LEU A 148 7.36 -11.34 10.31
C LEU A 148 7.03 -11.59 8.84
N MET A 149 6.40 -10.62 8.17
CA MET A 149 6.10 -10.71 6.74
C MET A 149 7.38 -10.88 5.91
N LEU A 150 8.42 -10.08 6.18
CA LEU A 150 9.72 -10.21 5.50
C LEU A 150 10.38 -11.57 5.77
N GLY A 151 10.28 -12.09 6.99
CA GLY A 151 10.77 -13.42 7.34
C GLY A 151 10.04 -14.56 6.61
N LEU A 152 8.71 -14.47 6.48
CA LEU A 152 7.90 -15.45 5.74
C LEU A 152 8.21 -15.43 4.25
N ILE A 153 8.47 -14.25 3.67
CA ILE A 153 8.94 -14.11 2.28
C ILE A 153 10.33 -14.74 2.12
N TYR A 154 11.25 -14.48 3.05
CA TYR A 154 12.58 -15.09 3.05
C TYR A 154 12.52 -16.62 3.07
N TRP A 155 11.60 -17.19 3.85
CA TRP A 155 11.34 -18.63 3.91
C TRP A 155 10.45 -19.18 2.79
N ARG A 156 10.08 -18.35 1.80
CA ARG A 156 9.24 -18.73 0.66
C ARG A 156 7.93 -19.42 1.05
N VAL A 157 7.33 -18.99 2.16
CA VAL A 157 6.01 -19.46 2.57
C VAL A 157 4.97 -18.99 1.53
N PRO A 158 4.02 -19.84 1.11
CA PRO A 158 2.97 -19.44 0.17
C PRO A 158 2.21 -18.19 0.64
N ALA A 159 1.79 -17.33 -0.29
CA ALA A 159 1.23 -16.01 0.05
C ALA A 159 -0.04 -16.08 0.93
N TYR A 160 -0.94 -17.02 0.66
CA TYR A 160 -2.19 -17.17 1.40
C TYR A 160 -1.98 -17.40 2.92
N PRO A 161 -1.21 -18.43 3.37
CA PRO A 161 -0.94 -18.60 4.78
C PRO A 161 -0.10 -17.46 5.38
N ALA A 162 0.82 -16.87 4.60
CA ALA A 162 1.62 -15.74 5.09
C ALA A 162 0.74 -14.53 5.46
N ILE A 163 -0.24 -14.19 4.61
CA ILE A 163 -1.19 -13.09 4.86
C ILE A 163 -2.03 -13.38 6.10
N LEU A 164 -2.53 -14.61 6.29
CA LEU A 164 -3.30 -14.98 7.47
C LEU A 164 -2.49 -14.85 8.76
N ILE A 165 -1.26 -15.34 8.77
CA ILE A 165 -0.36 -15.27 9.93
C ILE A 165 -0.04 -13.81 10.28
N CYS A 166 0.33 -12.99 9.28
CA CYS A 166 0.62 -11.57 9.50
C CYS A 166 -0.60 -10.79 9.98
N THR A 167 -1.79 -11.10 9.45
CA THR A 167 -3.04 -10.47 9.86
C THR A 167 -3.37 -10.82 11.31
N LEU A 168 -3.30 -12.11 11.68
CA LEU A 168 -3.49 -12.57 13.07
C LEU A 168 -2.47 -11.96 14.03
N ALA A 169 -1.19 -11.92 13.66
CA ALA A 169 -0.16 -11.30 14.48
C ALA A 169 -0.43 -9.79 14.68
N GLY A 170 -0.81 -9.08 13.61
CA GLY A 170 -1.16 -7.66 13.67
C GLY A 170 -2.39 -7.39 14.53
N THR A 171 -3.44 -8.19 14.42
CA THR A 171 -4.66 -8.03 15.23
C THR A 171 -4.41 -8.33 16.70
N LEU A 172 -3.62 -9.36 17.03
CA LEU A 172 -3.24 -9.68 18.41
C LEU A 172 -2.41 -8.56 19.04
N LEU A 173 -1.46 -7.98 18.32
CA LEU A 173 -0.68 -6.85 18.81
C LEU A 173 -1.54 -5.60 19.00
N ALA A 174 -2.46 -5.32 18.07
CA ALA A 174 -3.39 -4.20 18.22
C ALA A 174 -4.28 -4.38 19.46
N ALA A 175 -4.83 -5.58 19.68
CA ALA A 175 -5.66 -5.87 20.85
C ALA A 175 -4.86 -5.80 22.17
N GLY A 176 -3.61 -6.27 22.18
CA GLY A 176 -2.77 -6.32 23.38
C GLY A 176 -2.12 -5.00 23.77
N LEU A 177 -1.52 -4.28 22.80
CA LEU A 177 -0.71 -3.08 23.05
C LEU A 177 -1.47 -1.77 22.82
N GLN A 178 -2.61 -1.82 22.11
CA GLN A 178 -3.41 -0.65 21.75
C GLN A 178 -4.87 -0.82 22.21
N GLY A 179 -5.12 -1.65 23.24
CA GLY A 179 -6.45 -2.01 23.72
C GLY A 179 -7.33 -0.81 24.06
N ASP A 180 -6.77 0.24 24.68
CA ASP A 180 -7.51 1.46 25.03
C ASP A 180 -8.03 2.23 23.80
N VAL A 181 -7.25 2.26 22.71
CA VAL A 181 -7.67 2.91 21.46
C VAL A 181 -8.71 2.06 20.74
N VAL A 182 -8.54 0.73 20.74
CA VAL A 182 -9.46 -0.21 20.10
C VAL A 182 -10.82 -0.21 20.80
N ALA A 183 -10.83 -0.16 22.14
CA ALA A 183 -12.06 -0.16 22.94
C ALA A 183 -12.86 1.16 22.81
N ASN A 184 -12.17 2.29 22.68
CA ASN A 184 -12.79 3.61 22.60
C ASN A 184 -13.10 4.08 21.17
N SER A 185 -12.75 3.29 20.16
CA SER A 185 -13.05 3.62 18.75
C SER A 185 -14.54 3.38 18.45
N PRO A 186 -15.32 4.41 18.05
CA PRO A 186 -16.72 4.20 17.70
C PRO A 186 -16.83 3.27 16.48
N PRO A 187 -17.81 2.34 16.43
CA PRO A 187 -17.97 1.43 15.29
C PRO A 187 -18.38 2.23 14.05
N GLN A 188 -17.42 2.58 13.20
CA GLN A 188 -17.65 3.44 12.03
C GLN A 188 -18.32 2.72 10.85
N HIS A 189 -18.26 1.38 10.75
CA HIS A 189 -18.89 0.62 9.66
C HIS A 189 -19.41 -0.77 10.09
N THR A 190 -20.65 -0.82 10.60
CA THR A 190 -21.40 -2.07 10.87
C THR A 190 -21.75 -2.87 9.61
N ARG A 191 -21.48 -2.36 8.40
CA ARG A 191 -21.78 -3.01 7.12
C ARG A 191 -20.64 -3.86 6.54
N PHE A 192 -19.45 -3.88 7.15
CA PHE A 192 -18.28 -4.60 6.62
C PHE A 192 -18.37 -6.13 6.84
N THR A 193 -19.15 -6.57 7.83
CA THR A 193 -19.36 -8.00 8.13
C THR A 193 -20.25 -8.70 7.10
N ALA A 194 -21.21 -8.00 6.49
CA ALA A 194 -22.13 -8.59 5.52
C ALA A 194 -21.44 -9.07 4.21
N PRO A 195 -20.49 -8.32 3.61
CA PRO A 195 -19.69 -8.80 2.47
C PRO A 195 -18.75 -9.96 2.83
N LEU A 196 -18.13 -9.95 4.02
CA LEU A 196 -17.20 -10.99 4.47
C LEU A 196 -17.91 -12.35 4.64
N ILE A 197 -19.11 -12.35 5.24
CA ILE A 197 -19.92 -13.56 5.39
C ILE A 197 -20.43 -14.06 4.03
N ARG A 198 -20.82 -13.13 3.13
CA ARG A 198 -21.29 -13.47 1.78
C ARG A 198 -20.17 -14.02 0.89
N GLY A 199 -18.95 -13.49 1.00
CA GLY A 199 -17.77 -13.99 0.27
C GLY A 199 -17.37 -15.41 0.67
N PHE A 200 -17.56 -15.78 1.94
CA PHE A 200 -17.29 -17.13 2.44
C PHE A 200 -18.34 -18.17 1.99
N GLY A 201 -19.59 -17.74 1.79
CA GLY A 201 -20.69 -18.61 1.32
C GLY A 201 -20.82 -18.75 -0.20
N TRP A 202 -20.19 -17.87 -0.98
CA TRP A 202 -20.35 -17.83 -2.44
C TRP A 202 -19.86 -19.07 -3.22
N PRO A 203 -18.80 -19.80 -2.81
CA PRO A 203 -18.41 -21.03 -3.51
C PRO A 203 -19.42 -22.17 -3.34
N TYR A 204 -20.33 -22.08 -2.36
CA TYR A 204 -21.17 -23.21 -1.93
C TYR A 204 -22.67 -23.06 -2.25
N PHE A 205 -23.15 -21.88 -2.65
CA PHE A 205 -24.57 -21.67 -2.99
C PHE A 205 -24.74 -20.84 -4.28
N PRO A 206 -24.68 -21.46 -5.47
CA PRO A 206 -24.97 -20.78 -6.72
C PRO A 206 -26.49 -20.81 -6.98
N ALA A 207 -27.28 -20.09 -6.18
CA ALA A 207 -28.67 -19.76 -6.53
C ALA A 207 -29.26 -18.80 -5.50
N ILE A 208 -29.67 -17.61 -5.95
CA ILE A 208 -31.03 -17.04 -5.82
C ILE A 208 -30.96 -15.59 -6.32
N SER A 209 -31.35 -15.45 -7.59
CA SER A 209 -32.03 -14.31 -8.23
C SER A 209 -31.74 -12.88 -7.76
N HIS A 210 -31.12 -12.10 -8.65
CA HIS A 210 -31.34 -10.66 -8.75
C HIS A 210 -32.83 -10.35 -9.03
N PRO A 211 -33.49 -9.41 -8.33
CA PRO A 211 -34.55 -8.64 -8.92
C PRO A 211 -33.92 -7.53 -9.77
N LYS A 212 -34.28 -7.51 -11.05
CA LYS A 212 -34.07 -6.36 -11.94
C LYS A 212 -34.91 -5.20 -11.43
N VAL A 213 -34.29 -4.05 -11.16
CA VAL A 213 -34.80 -2.72 -11.52
C VAL A 213 -33.59 -1.86 -11.86
#